data_AF-A0A8S3JJC2-F1
#
_entry.id   AF-A0A8S3JJC2-F1
#
_cell.length_a   1.000
_cell.length_b   1.000
_cell.length_c   1.000
_cell.angle_alpha   90.00
_cell.angle_beta   90.00
_cell.angle_gamma   90.00
#
_symmetry.space_group_name_H-M   'P 1'
#
loop_
_entity.id
_entity.type
_entity.pdbx_description
1 polymer ?
#
loop_
_entity_poly.entity_id
_entity_poly.type
_entity_poly.pdbx_seq_one_letter_code
_entity_poly.pdbx_strand_id
1 'polypeptide(L)'
;TNDEILNKSSKTAARVFGRLKLIKNDLDIFNKLIIAETNSIVNVLAAFLLLKASGNIVAEKETTIDIVTLSESVKDLVNLPNLISQLIDDPIYRKHLFYREKLIIMIAKSDTVRRNGRGAESSQEEASGKLYAMLEQFKNKYPELKNLKIHGFSGGGAALQRGGGRVAEVAHNHGRIARYFHAKTIGPSLLTIQGHQMQILFSPSSIALNTLESLVAQNLHARAQTELK
;
A
#
# COMPACT_ATOMS: atom_id res chain seq x y z
N THR A 1 24.99 20.28 -13.45
CA THR A 1 23.79 19.56 -13.99
C THR A 1 23.80 18.12 -13.53
N ASN A 2 22.90 17.72 -12.61
CA ASN A 2 22.72 16.38 -12.01
C ASN A 2 23.92 15.66 -11.36
N ASP A 3 25.13 15.73 -11.91
CA ASP A 3 26.30 14.96 -11.47
C ASP A 3 27.02 15.60 -10.26
N GLU A 4 26.94 16.92 -10.09
CA GLU A 4 27.47 17.60 -8.89
C GLU A 4 26.67 17.27 -7.62
N ILE A 5 25.36 17.05 -7.74
CA ILE A 5 24.49 16.66 -6.62
C ILE A 5 24.83 15.23 -6.19
N LEU A 6 25.09 14.34 -7.15
CA LEU A 6 25.52 12.97 -6.88
C LEU A 6 26.89 12.93 -6.17
N ASN A 7 27.83 13.78 -6.59
CA ASN A 7 29.19 13.84 -6.05
C ASN A 7 29.27 14.40 -4.62
N LYS A 8 28.30 15.22 -4.18
CA LYS A 8 28.21 15.69 -2.77
C LYS A 8 27.26 14.87 -1.90
N SER A 9 26.51 13.93 -2.48
CA SER A 9 25.55 13.10 -1.76
C SER A 9 26.22 11.88 -1.11
N SER A 10 25.66 11.39 -0.01
CA SER A 10 26.03 10.07 0.54
C SER A 10 25.95 9.01 -0.57
N LYS A 11 26.93 8.09 -0.64
CA LYS A 11 26.99 7.00 -1.65
C LYS A 11 25.63 6.28 -1.82
N THR A 12 24.86 6.18 -0.74
CA THR A 12 23.51 5.61 -0.74
C THR A 12 22.52 6.43 -1.56
N ALA A 13 22.50 7.75 -1.40
CA ALA A 13 21.60 8.65 -2.14
C ALA A 13 21.91 8.61 -3.65
N ALA A 14 23.19 8.64 -4.01
CA ALA A 14 23.61 8.47 -5.40
C ALA A 14 23.14 7.12 -5.99
N ARG A 15 23.26 6.03 -5.21
CA ARG A 15 22.80 4.70 -5.62
C ARG A 15 21.28 4.65 -5.82
N VAL A 16 20.50 5.25 -4.92
CA VAL A 16 19.03 5.31 -5.04
C VAL A 16 18.63 6.09 -6.28
N PHE A 17 19.20 7.29 -6.46
CA PHE A 17 18.89 8.13 -7.62
C PHE A 17 19.27 7.47 -8.95
N GLY A 18 20.43 6.82 -9.00
CA GLY A 18 20.86 6.04 -10.17
C GLY A 18 19.90 4.89 -10.52
N ARG A 19 19.37 4.20 -9.50
CA ARG A 19 18.35 3.15 -9.71
C ARG A 19 17.04 3.72 -10.24
N LEU A 20 16.58 4.86 -9.73
CA LEU A 20 15.38 5.51 -10.23
C LEU A 20 15.53 5.97 -11.70
N LYS A 21 16.73 6.39 -12.12
CA LYS A 21 17.01 6.68 -13.53
C LYS A 21 16.91 5.44 -14.41
N LEU A 22 17.36 4.28 -13.94
CA LEU A 22 17.25 3.02 -14.69
C LEU A 22 15.79 2.58 -14.85
N ILE A 23 15.00 2.71 -13.79
CA ILE A 23 13.57 2.36 -13.79
C ILE A 23 12.79 3.09 -14.90
N LYS A 24 13.14 4.34 -15.21
CA LYS A 24 12.51 5.09 -16.30
C LYS A 24 12.52 4.33 -17.64
N ASN A 25 13.59 3.59 -17.91
CA ASN A 25 13.81 2.92 -19.19
C ASN A 25 13.12 1.55 -19.28
N ASP A 26 12.69 1.00 -18.15
CA ASP A 26 11.97 -0.27 -18.06
C ASP A 26 10.95 -0.19 -16.92
N LEU A 27 9.72 0.17 -17.28
CA LEU A 27 8.65 0.39 -16.30
C LEU A 27 8.06 -0.93 -15.77
N ASP A 28 8.35 -2.07 -16.40
CA ASP A 28 7.77 -3.37 -16.02
C ASP A 28 8.48 -3.98 -14.80
N ILE A 29 9.73 -3.58 -14.54
CA ILE A 29 10.50 -4.06 -13.38
C ILE A 29 10.18 -3.31 -12.09
N PHE A 30 9.43 -2.20 -12.12
CA PHE A 30 9.15 -1.37 -10.95
C PHE A 30 7.80 -0.66 -11.01
N ASN A 31 6.86 -1.06 -10.15
CA ASN A 31 5.50 -0.51 -10.15
C ASN A 31 5.05 0.09 -8.81
N LYS A 32 5.88 0.05 -7.76
CA LYS A 32 5.57 0.55 -6.40
C LYS A 32 6.80 1.15 -5.74
N LEU A 33 6.65 2.36 -5.21
CA LEU A 33 7.61 2.98 -4.30
C LEU A 33 7.02 3.01 -2.89
N ILE A 34 7.58 2.21 -1.99
CA ILE A 34 7.19 2.15 -0.58
C ILE A 34 8.02 3.16 0.20
N ILE A 35 7.35 4.04 0.94
CA ILE A 35 7.96 5.06 1.78
C ILE A 35 7.86 4.60 3.23
N ALA A 36 8.98 4.18 3.81
CA ALA A 36 9.06 3.83 5.23
C ALA A 36 8.81 5.06 6.12
N GLU A 37 8.30 4.81 7.33
CA GLU A 37 8.03 5.84 8.35
C GLU A 37 7.28 7.07 7.82
N THR A 38 6.21 6.86 7.05
CA THR A 38 5.44 7.98 6.47
C THR A 38 4.61 8.67 7.56
N ASN A 39 5.12 9.79 8.08
CA ASN A 39 4.45 10.56 9.13
C ASN A 39 3.91 11.93 8.68
N SER A 40 4.26 12.37 7.47
CA SER A 40 3.88 13.66 6.90
C SER A 40 3.68 13.58 5.39
N ILE A 41 2.87 14.50 4.84
CA ILE A 41 2.71 14.65 3.39
C ILE A 41 4.03 14.98 2.69
N VAL A 42 4.98 15.60 3.41
CA VAL A 42 6.30 15.96 2.89
C VAL A 42 7.07 14.73 2.42
N ASN A 43 6.92 13.58 3.09
CA ASN A 43 7.58 12.33 2.67
C ASN A 43 7.12 11.89 1.27
N VAL A 44 5.81 12.02 1.00
CA VAL A 44 5.21 11.67 -0.30
C VAL A 44 5.62 12.67 -1.38
N LEU A 45 5.55 13.97 -1.08
CA LEU A 45 5.95 15.02 -2.03
C LEU A 45 7.45 14.96 -2.36
N ALA A 46 8.29 14.61 -1.38
CA ALA A 46 9.72 14.37 -1.61
C ALA A 46 9.94 13.16 -2.53
N ALA A 47 9.16 12.08 -2.38
CA ALA A 47 9.22 10.93 -3.29
C ALA A 47 8.79 11.32 -4.72
N PHE A 48 7.75 12.13 -4.88
CA PHE A 48 7.34 12.66 -6.18
C PHE A 48 8.45 13.49 -6.83
N LEU A 49 9.10 14.35 -6.04
CA LEU A 49 10.23 15.16 -6.50
C LEU A 49 11.40 14.28 -6.96
N LEU A 50 11.76 13.24 -6.20
CA LEU A 50 12.83 12.31 -6.57
C LEU A 50 12.53 11.53 -7.84
N LEU A 51 11.29 11.07 -8.01
CA LEU A 51 10.85 10.40 -9.22
C LEU A 51 10.92 11.36 -10.42
N LYS A 52 10.39 12.58 -10.29
CA LYS A 52 10.46 13.58 -11.36
C LYS A 52 11.91 13.96 -11.70
N ALA A 53 12.75 14.18 -10.70
CA ALA A 53 14.17 14.53 -10.89
C ALA A 53 14.99 13.40 -11.54
N SER A 54 14.61 12.14 -11.32
CA SER A 54 15.20 10.98 -12.00
C SER A 54 14.59 10.70 -13.39
N GLY A 55 13.64 11.53 -13.84
CA GLY A 55 13.02 11.46 -15.16
C GLY A 55 11.82 10.52 -15.25
N ASN A 56 11.31 10.02 -14.12
CA ASN A 56 10.08 9.24 -14.07
C ASN A 56 8.84 10.15 -14.16
N ILE A 57 7.75 9.59 -14.65
CA ILE A 57 6.47 10.30 -14.82
C ILE A 57 5.63 10.14 -13.56
N VAL A 58 5.11 11.25 -13.03
CA VAL A 58 4.29 11.28 -11.82
C VAL A 58 3.16 12.30 -12.00
N ALA A 59 1.93 11.93 -11.61
CA ALA A 59 0.75 12.80 -11.71
C ALA A 59 0.41 13.22 -13.16
N GLU A 60 0.70 12.32 -14.10
CA GLU A 60 0.39 12.42 -15.53
C GLU A 60 -0.16 11.08 -16.04
N LYS A 61 -0.72 11.05 -17.26
CA LYS A 61 -1.46 9.91 -17.81
C LYS A 61 -0.62 8.64 -17.88
N GLU A 62 0.66 8.78 -18.15
CA GLU A 62 1.63 7.69 -18.29
C GLU A 62 2.26 7.26 -16.94
N THR A 63 1.71 7.71 -15.81
CA THR A 63 2.22 7.32 -14.48
C THR A 63 2.02 5.81 -14.22
N THR A 64 3.11 5.08 -13.96
CA THR A 64 3.09 3.63 -13.71
C THR A 64 3.48 3.23 -12.27
N ILE A 65 4.11 4.13 -11.51
CA ILE A 65 4.64 3.86 -10.16
C ILE A 65 3.61 4.22 -9.08
N ASP A 66 3.14 3.23 -8.32
CA ASP A 66 2.20 3.45 -7.21
C ASP A 66 2.99 3.95 -6.00
N ILE A 67 2.47 4.94 -5.29
CA ILE A 67 3.10 5.44 -4.07
C ILE A 67 2.41 4.80 -2.87
N VAL A 68 3.20 4.06 -2.09
CA VAL A 68 2.73 3.28 -0.94
C VAL A 68 3.25 3.92 0.34
N THR A 69 2.35 4.36 1.22
CA THR A 69 2.71 4.83 2.56
C THR A 69 2.85 3.64 3.50
N LEU A 70 3.88 3.63 4.35
CA LEU A 70 4.09 2.58 5.35
C LEU A 70 3.94 3.16 6.77
N SER A 71 3.02 2.59 7.54
CA SER A 71 2.84 2.88 8.98
C SER A 71 3.48 1.78 9.84
N GLU A 72 4.37 2.17 10.75
CA GLU A 72 5.23 1.24 11.53
C GLU A 72 5.07 1.41 13.04
N SER A 73 4.38 2.45 13.49
CA SER A 73 4.03 2.68 14.89
C SER A 73 2.53 2.90 15.10
N VAL A 74 2.05 2.71 16.33
CA VAL A 74 0.66 3.04 16.70
C VAL A 74 0.36 4.53 16.49
N LYS A 75 1.35 5.41 16.74
CA LYS A 75 1.23 6.84 16.47
C LYS A 75 0.94 7.10 14.98
N ASP A 76 1.64 6.41 14.09
CA ASP A 76 1.42 6.55 12.65
C ASP A 76 0.03 6.04 12.27
N LEU A 77 -0.41 4.90 12.84
CA LEU A 77 -1.74 4.33 12.58
C LEU A 77 -2.87 5.28 13.01
N VAL A 78 -2.73 5.94 14.17
CA VAL A 78 -3.71 6.92 14.66
C VAL A 78 -3.78 8.15 13.75
N ASN A 79 -2.63 8.62 13.23
CA ASN A 79 -2.57 9.77 12.33
C ASN A 79 -2.89 9.43 10.86
N LEU A 80 -2.90 8.15 10.48
CA LEU A 80 -3.01 7.72 9.08
C LEU A 80 -4.26 8.28 8.36
N PRO A 81 -5.48 8.29 8.95
CA PRO A 81 -6.64 8.90 8.31
C PRO A 81 -6.45 10.39 7.98
N ASN A 82 -5.85 11.15 8.91
CA ASN A 82 -5.57 12.57 8.71
C ASN A 82 -4.49 12.78 7.63
N LEU A 83 -3.41 12.00 7.67
CA LEU A 83 -2.35 12.03 6.65
C LEU A 83 -2.92 11.78 5.24
N ILE A 84 -3.74 10.75 5.08
CA ILE A 84 -4.36 10.44 3.78
C ILE A 84 -5.33 11.53 3.34
N SER A 85 -6.10 12.13 4.25
CA SER A 85 -6.97 13.27 3.91
C SER A 85 -6.16 14.45 3.38
N GLN A 86 -5.05 14.80 4.05
CA GLN A 86 -4.15 15.87 3.60
C GLN A 86 -3.53 15.57 2.23
N LEU A 87 -3.12 14.32 1.99
CA LEU A 87 -2.61 13.90 0.69
C LEU A 87 -3.65 14.00 -0.41
N ILE A 88 -4.89 13.56 -0.18
CA ILE A 88 -5.95 13.64 -1.20
C ILE A 88 -6.36 15.09 -1.47
N ASP A 89 -6.25 15.96 -0.48
CA ASP A 89 -6.52 17.39 -0.63
C ASP A 89 -5.43 18.09 -1.48
N ASP A 90 -4.19 17.59 -1.46
CA ASP A 90 -3.12 18.05 -2.35
C ASP A 90 -3.45 17.77 -3.83
N PRO A 91 -3.46 18.79 -4.70
CA PRO A 91 -3.88 18.64 -6.10
C PRO A 91 -2.94 17.75 -6.92
N ILE A 92 -1.64 17.69 -6.59
CA ILE A 92 -0.67 16.88 -7.32
C ILE A 92 -0.86 15.41 -6.98
N TYR A 93 -0.98 15.08 -5.70
CA TYR A 93 -1.24 13.71 -5.27
C TYR A 93 -2.63 13.23 -5.68
N ARG A 94 -3.65 14.10 -5.64
CA ARG A 94 -4.98 13.78 -6.17
C ARG A 94 -4.94 13.46 -7.66
N LYS A 95 -4.22 14.25 -8.46
CA LYS A 95 -4.03 13.98 -9.89
C LYS A 95 -3.29 12.66 -10.12
N HIS A 96 -2.33 12.31 -9.26
CA HIS A 96 -1.70 10.99 -9.28
C HIS A 96 -2.74 9.88 -9.04
N LEU A 97 -3.58 10.00 -8.00
CA LEU A 97 -4.63 9.03 -7.72
C LEU A 97 -5.67 8.91 -8.85
N PHE A 98 -5.97 10.02 -9.55
CA PHE A 98 -6.86 10.00 -10.71
C PHE A 98 -6.33 9.07 -11.81
N TYR A 99 -5.04 9.18 -12.17
CA TYR A 99 -4.47 8.30 -13.20
C TYR A 99 -4.21 6.88 -12.72
N ARG A 100 -3.94 6.71 -11.42
CA ARG A 100 -3.66 5.37 -10.88
C ARG A 100 -4.93 4.58 -10.55
N GLU A 101 -6.00 5.27 -10.16
CA GLU A 101 -7.26 4.71 -9.64
C GLU A 101 -7.09 3.83 -8.39
N LYS A 102 -5.95 3.95 -7.69
CA LYS A 102 -5.61 3.16 -6.51
C LYS A 102 -4.84 3.97 -5.49
N LEU A 103 -5.27 3.88 -4.23
CA LEU A 103 -4.53 4.29 -3.05
C LEU A 103 -4.07 3.03 -2.32
N ILE A 104 -2.75 2.87 -2.13
CA ILE A 104 -2.18 1.72 -1.44
C ILE A 104 -1.63 2.16 -0.09
N ILE A 105 -2.15 1.57 0.98
CA ILE A 105 -1.72 1.83 2.35
C ILE A 105 -1.08 0.57 2.92
N MET A 106 0.17 0.66 3.38
CA MET A 106 0.89 -0.47 3.96
C MET A 106 0.99 -0.33 5.48
N ILE A 107 0.69 -1.42 6.17
CA ILE A 107 0.82 -1.51 7.63
C ILE A 107 1.86 -2.58 7.95
N ALA A 108 2.92 -2.20 8.67
CA ALA A 108 3.90 -3.13 9.21
C ALA A 108 3.33 -3.84 10.44
N LYS A 109 2.54 -4.90 10.21
CA LYS A 109 1.83 -5.63 11.26
C LYS A 109 2.76 -6.18 12.35
N SER A 110 3.90 -6.76 11.96
CA SER A 110 4.85 -7.32 12.93
C SER A 110 5.56 -6.24 13.75
N ASP A 111 5.96 -5.12 13.14
CA ASP A 111 6.70 -4.06 13.83
C ASP A 111 5.83 -3.33 14.84
N THR A 112 4.59 -3.03 14.47
CA THR A 112 3.61 -2.38 15.36
C THR A 112 3.29 -3.26 16.57
N VAL A 113 3.10 -4.58 16.39
CA VAL A 113 2.89 -5.52 17.50
C VAL A 113 4.16 -5.71 18.34
N ARG A 114 5.34 -5.83 17.71
CA ARG A 114 6.60 -5.97 18.43
C ARG A 114 6.88 -4.80 19.37
N ARG A 115 6.53 -3.58 18.92
CA ARG A 115 6.78 -2.35 19.69
C ARG A 115 5.71 -2.05 20.75
N ASN A 116 4.45 -2.46 20.53
CA ASN A 116 3.31 -2.02 21.36
C ASN A 116 2.47 -3.17 21.94
N GLY A 117 2.93 -4.42 21.79
CA GLY A 117 2.20 -5.62 22.16
C GLY A 117 1.01 -5.93 21.22
N ARG A 118 0.27 -7.00 21.53
CA ARG A 118 -0.87 -7.45 20.72
C ARG A 118 -2.02 -6.46 20.65
N GLY A 119 -2.12 -5.53 21.61
CA GLY A 119 -3.10 -4.43 21.56
C GLY A 119 -2.98 -3.55 20.32
N ALA A 120 -1.82 -3.55 19.64
CA ALA A 120 -1.64 -2.84 18.37
C ALA A 120 -2.55 -3.36 17.24
N GLU A 121 -3.00 -4.63 17.31
CA GLU A 121 -3.88 -5.23 16.29
C GLU A 121 -5.18 -4.42 16.15
N SER A 122 -5.78 -3.94 17.24
CA SER A 122 -6.99 -3.10 17.17
C SER A 122 -6.71 -1.76 16.49
N SER A 123 -5.57 -1.13 16.76
CA SER A 123 -5.16 0.12 16.09
C SER A 123 -4.93 -0.09 14.59
N GLN A 124 -4.41 -1.26 14.18
CA GLN A 124 -4.25 -1.60 12.76
C GLN A 124 -5.61 -1.76 12.06
N GLU A 125 -6.55 -2.46 12.69
CA GLU A 125 -7.89 -2.67 12.16
C GLU A 125 -8.67 -1.35 12.10
N GLU A 126 -8.60 -0.53 13.16
CA GLU A 126 -9.26 0.76 13.24
C GLU A 126 -8.74 1.74 12.18
N ALA A 127 -7.42 1.84 12.01
CA ALA A 127 -6.83 2.69 10.98
C ALA A 127 -7.27 2.28 9.57
N SER A 128 -7.21 0.97 9.27
CA SER A 128 -7.64 0.44 7.96
C SER A 128 -9.13 0.68 7.71
N GLY A 129 -9.97 0.39 8.71
CA GLY A 129 -11.41 0.54 8.62
C GLY A 129 -11.87 1.97 8.41
N LYS A 130 -11.30 2.92 9.17
CA LYS A 130 -11.56 4.36 8.97
C LYS A 130 -11.24 4.80 7.55
N LEU A 131 -10.09 4.38 7.01
CA LEU A 131 -9.69 4.73 5.65
C LEU A 131 -10.65 4.16 4.61
N TYR A 132 -11.03 2.88 4.73
CA TYR A 132 -12.00 2.26 3.84
C TYR A 132 -13.34 3.00 3.86
N ALA A 133 -13.82 3.41 5.03
CA ALA A 133 -15.07 4.16 5.18
C ALA A 133 -14.99 5.59 4.58
N MET A 134 -13.82 6.23 4.63
CA MET A 134 -13.60 7.57 4.08
C MET A 134 -13.58 7.62 2.55
N LEU A 135 -13.41 6.48 1.87
CA LEU A 135 -13.33 6.43 0.40
C LEU A 135 -14.50 7.15 -0.28
N GLU A 136 -15.72 6.94 0.19
CA GLU A 136 -16.91 7.58 -0.38
C GLU A 136 -16.93 9.10 -0.15
N GLN A 137 -16.43 9.56 1.00
CA GLN A 137 -16.30 10.98 1.28
C GLN A 137 -15.29 11.63 0.31
N PHE A 138 -14.17 10.96 0.04
CA PHE A 138 -13.20 11.42 -0.95
C PHE A 138 -13.78 11.47 -2.36
N LYS A 139 -14.55 10.45 -2.78
CA LYS A 139 -15.23 10.44 -4.08
C LYS A 139 -16.28 11.52 -4.23
N ASN A 140 -17.02 11.82 -3.16
CA ASN A 140 -18.02 12.88 -3.15
C ASN A 140 -17.36 14.27 -3.20
N LYS A 141 -16.25 14.46 -2.49
CA LYS A 141 -15.48 15.72 -2.49
C LYS A 141 -14.74 15.94 -3.81
N TYR A 142 -14.26 14.87 -4.45
CA TYR A 142 -13.47 14.89 -5.68
C TYR A 142 -14.03 13.88 -6.70
N PRO A 143 -15.01 14.29 -7.52
CA PRO A 143 -15.70 13.40 -8.47
C PRO A 143 -14.78 12.72 -9.48
N GLU A 144 -13.62 13.31 -9.79
CA GLU A 144 -12.60 12.68 -10.64
C GLU A 144 -12.10 11.36 -10.04
N LEU A 145 -12.13 11.20 -8.73
CA LEU A 145 -11.71 9.98 -8.02
C LEU A 145 -12.80 8.89 -7.96
N LYS A 146 -13.88 8.97 -8.74
CA LYS A 146 -14.99 7.99 -8.71
C LYS A 146 -14.55 6.52 -8.81
N ASN A 147 -13.47 6.25 -9.55
CA ASN A 147 -12.91 4.91 -9.75
C ASN A 147 -11.89 4.49 -8.69
N LEU A 148 -11.50 5.41 -7.79
CA LEU A 148 -10.50 5.16 -6.75
C LEU A 148 -10.92 3.98 -5.87
N LYS A 149 -9.96 3.10 -5.62
CA LYS A 149 -10.07 2.01 -4.64
C LYS A 149 -8.93 2.10 -3.64
N ILE A 150 -9.20 1.70 -2.40
CA ILE A 150 -8.17 1.59 -1.37
C ILE A 150 -7.73 0.14 -1.28
N HIS A 151 -6.43 -0.09 -1.45
CA HIS A 151 -5.79 -1.38 -1.39
C HIS A 151 -5.02 -1.48 -0.07
N GLY A 152 -5.52 -2.29 0.86
CA GLY A 152 -4.80 -2.59 2.10
C GLY A 152 -3.63 -3.52 1.85
N PHE A 153 -2.43 -3.06 2.18
CA PHE A 153 -1.20 -3.84 2.08
C PHE A 153 -0.74 -4.30 3.46
N SER A 154 -0.88 -5.60 3.72
CA SER A 154 -0.32 -6.22 4.93
C SER A 154 1.17 -6.54 4.75
N GLY A 155 2.03 -5.83 5.49
CA GLY A 155 3.44 -6.20 5.62
C GLY A 155 3.62 -7.58 6.24
N GLY A 156 4.83 -8.13 6.18
CA GLY A 156 5.11 -9.49 6.66
C GLY A 156 5.04 -9.64 8.19
N GLY A 157 4.99 -10.90 8.64
CA GLY A 157 5.21 -11.29 10.03
C GLY A 157 3.98 -11.23 10.93
N ALA A 158 2.81 -10.89 10.39
CA ALA A 158 1.53 -11.06 11.08
C ALA A 158 1.24 -12.54 11.34
N ALA A 159 0.38 -12.84 12.32
CA ALA A 159 0.02 -14.22 12.68
C ALA A 159 -0.48 -15.04 11.47
N LEU A 160 -1.28 -14.43 10.59
CA LEU A 160 -1.81 -15.07 9.37
C LEU A 160 -0.74 -15.39 8.32
N GLN A 161 0.45 -14.80 8.45
CA GLN A 161 1.59 -14.98 7.54
C GLN A 161 2.68 -15.87 8.15
N ARG A 162 2.35 -16.70 9.16
CA ARG A 162 3.30 -17.63 9.81
C ARG A 162 2.88 -19.09 9.63
N GLY A 163 3.08 -19.61 8.41
CA GLY A 163 2.86 -21.02 8.06
C GLY A 163 1.38 -21.47 7.98
N GLY A 164 1.13 -22.65 7.41
CA GLY A 164 -0.15 -23.37 7.59
C GLY A 164 -1.37 -22.87 6.79
N GLY A 165 -1.20 -22.22 5.64
CA GLY A 165 -2.28 -21.99 4.67
C GLY A 165 -3.21 -20.78 4.92
N ARG A 166 -3.18 -20.16 6.10
CA ARG A 166 -4.05 -19.01 6.45
C ARG A 166 -3.63 -17.67 5.83
N VAL A 167 -2.56 -17.65 5.04
CA VAL A 167 -2.06 -16.44 4.37
C VAL A 167 -3.09 -15.82 3.43
N ALA A 168 -3.96 -16.64 2.83
CA ALA A 168 -5.04 -16.18 1.97
C ALA A 168 -6.12 -15.41 2.75
N GLU A 169 -6.27 -15.62 4.06
CA GLU A 169 -7.25 -14.92 4.90
C GLU A 169 -6.88 -13.46 5.17
N VAL A 170 -5.72 -12.98 4.75
CA VAL A 170 -5.37 -11.55 4.83
C VAL A 170 -6.41 -10.71 4.09
N ALA A 171 -6.84 -11.15 2.90
CA ALA A 171 -7.87 -10.48 2.12
C ALA A 171 -9.22 -10.50 2.85
N HIS A 172 -9.61 -11.67 3.38
CA HIS A 172 -10.82 -11.84 4.17
C HIS A 172 -10.90 -10.84 5.35
N ASN A 173 -9.79 -10.66 6.06
CA ASN A 173 -9.77 -9.73 7.19
C ASN A 173 -9.98 -8.28 6.76
N HIS A 174 -9.40 -7.85 5.63
CA HIS A 174 -9.70 -6.54 5.08
C HIS A 174 -11.18 -6.36 4.74
N GLY A 175 -11.81 -7.38 4.13
CA GLY A 175 -13.26 -7.38 3.86
C GLY A 175 -14.11 -7.30 5.12
N ARG A 176 -13.79 -8.09 6.16
CA ARG A 176 -14.45 -8.04 7.47
C ARG A 176 -14.34 -6.65 8.10
N ILE A 177 -13.15 -6.07 8.12
CA ILE A 177 -12.89 -4.73 8.67
C ILE A 177 -13.67 -3.68 7.89
N ALA A 178 -13.58 -3.70 6.56
CA ALA A 178 -14.30 -2.77 5.69
C ALA A 178 -15.81 -2.83 5.91
N ARG A 179 -16.39 -4.04 6.02
CA ARG A 179 -17.80 -4.25 6.33
C ARG A 179 -18.18 -3.69 7.70
N TYR A 180 -17.37 -3.95 8.73
CA TYR A 180 -17.61 -3.46 10.09
C TYR A 180 -17.64 -1.93 10.14
N PHE A 181 -16.76 -1.27 9.38
CA PHE A 181 -16.72 0.19 9.25
C PHE A 181 -17.66 0.75 8.16
N HIS A 182 -18.58 -0.07 7.63
CA HIS A 182 -19.57 0.32 6.62
C HIS A 182 -18.99 0.91 5.32
N ALA A 183 -17.76 0.54 4.97
CA ALA A 183 -17.20 0.89 3.67
C ALA A 183 -18.02 0.25 2.55
N LYS A 184 -18.23 0.98 1.44
CA LYS A 184 -19.03 0.48 0.31
C LYS A 184 -18.27 -0.44 -0.63
N THR A 185 -16.95 -0.27 -0.70
CA THR A 185 -16.08 -1.07 -1.59
C THR A 185 -14.64 -0.98 -1.10
N ILE A 186 -13.83 -1.96 -1.50
CA ILE A 186 -12.38 -2.00 -1.29
C ILE A 186 -11.69 -2.52 -2.54
N GLY A 187 -10.41 -2.17 -2.72
CA GLY A 187 -9.56 -2.76 -3.74
C GLY A 187 -9.01 -4.12 -3.32
N PRO A 188 -8.47 -4.90 -4.28
CA PRO A 188 -7.70 -6.11 -3.96
C PRO A 188 -6.61 -5.84 -2.93
N SER A 189 -6.56 -6.69 -1.91
CA SER A 189 -5.54 -6.63 -0.88
C SER A 189 -4.16 -7.00 -1.41
N LEU A 190 -3.13 -6.41 -0.82
CA LEU A 190 -1.73 -6.75 -1.06
C LEU A 190 -1.18 -7.38 0.21
N LEU A 191 -0.24 -8.32 0.06
CA LEU A 191 0.39 -8.96 1.20
C LEU A 191 1.82 -9.37 0.88
N THR A 192 2.68 -9.29 1.89
CA THR A 192 4.03 -9.83 1.80
C THR A 192 4.00 -11.32 2.12
N ILE A 193 4.45 -12.17 1.20
CA ILE A 193 4.81 -13.56 1.52
C ILE A 193 6.23 -13.56 2.09
N GLN A 194 6.43 -14.14 3.27
CA GLN A 194 7.75 -14.19 3.87
C GLN A 194 8.62 -15.27 3.21
N GLY A 195 9.94 -15.05 3.15
CA GLY A 195 10.87 -15.97 2.47
C GLY A 195 10.75 -17.42 2.95
N HIS A 196 10.57 -17.65 4.26
CA HIS A 196 10.40 -19.00 4.81
C HIS A 196 9.10 -19.69 4.37
N GLN A 197 8.08 -18.93 3.94
CA GLN A 197 6.81 -19.49 3.47
C GLN A 197 6.83 -19.84 1.99
N MET A 198 7.76 -19.28 1.22
CA MET A 198 7.81 -19.47 -0.23
C MET A 198 7.85 -20.96 -0.60
N GLN A 199 8.68 -21.73 0.10
CA GLN A 199 8.81 -23.17 -0.15
C GLN A 199 7.54 -23.94 0.22
N ILE A 200 6.87 -23.53 1.30
CA ILE A 200 5.65 -24.20 1.78
C ILE A 200 4.49 -23.94 0.83
N LEU A 201 4.35 -22.69 0.37
CA LEU A 201 3.20 -22.24 -0.41
C LEU A 201 3.33 -22.51 -1.90
N PHE A 202 4.55 -22.52 -2.44
CA PHE A 202 4.77 -22.50 -3.89
C PHE A 202 5.68 -23.60 -4.44
N SER A 203 6.35 -24.42 -3.61
CA SER A 203 7.18 -25.51 -4.15
C SER A 203 6.35 -26.71 -4.62
N PRO A 204 5.42 -27.29 -3.84
CA PRO A 204 4.59 -28.38 -4.35
C PRO A 204 3.48 -27.83 -5.25
N SER A 205 3.40 -28.29 -6.50
CA SER A 205 2.50 -27.72 -7.51
C SER A 205 1.02 -27.70 -7.09
N SER A 206 0.55 -28.73 -6.40
CA SER A 206 -0.82 -28.79 -5.87
C SER A 206 -1.08 -27.73 -4.80
N ILE A 207 -0.11 -27.50 -3.90
CA ILE A 207 -0.21 -26.46 -2.87
C ILE A 207 -0.10 -25.07 -3.49
N ALA A 208 0.76 -24.90 -4.50
CA ALA A 208 0.88 -23.66 -5.24
C ALA A 208 -0.44 -23.26 -5.91
N LEU A 209 -1.07 -24.21 -6.61
CA LEU A 209 -2.37 -24.00 -7.23
C LEU A 209 -3.44 -23.64 -6.19
N ASN A 210 -3.58 -24.45 -5.13
CA ASN A 210 -4.54 -24.19 -4.05
C ASN A 210 -4.30 -22.83 -3.37
N THR A 211 -3.02 -22.42 -3.22
CA THR A 211 -2.66 -21.12 -2.65
C THR A 211 -3.12 -19.98 -3.56
N LEU A 212 -2.87 -20.07 -4.86
CA LEU A 212 -3.31 -19.06 -5.83
C LEU A 212 -4.84 -18.98 -5.89
N GLU A 213 -5.53 -20.11 -5.95
CA GLU A 213 -6.99 -20.18 -5.92
C GLU A 213 -7.54 -19.54 -4.64
N SER A 214 -6.95 -19.86 -3.49
CA SER A 214 -7.35 -19.28 -2.20
C SER A 214 -7.14 -17.77 -2.16
N LEU A 215 -6.02 -17.27 -2.68
CA LEU A 215 -5.75 -15.83 -2.75
C LEU A 215 -6.78 -15.08 -3.61
N VAL A 216 -7.18 -15.65 -4.74
CA VAL A 216 -8.22 -15.09 -5.61
C VAL A 216 -9.58 -15.15 -4.93
N ALA A 217 -9.97 -16.32 -4.43
CA ALA A 217 -11.26 -16.55 -3.78
C ALA A 217 -11.47 -15.63 -2.58
N GLN A 218 -10.45 -15.46 -1.73
CA GLN A 218 -10.55 -14.60 -0.55
C GLN A 218 -10.62 -13.11 -0.90
N ASN A 219 -9.99 -12.66 -1.99
CA ASN A 219 -10.16 -11.28 -2.47
C ASN A 219 -11.56 -11.03 -3.06
N LEU A 220 -12.11 -11.99 -3.81
CA LEU A 220 -13.49 -11.92 -4.30
C LEU A 220 -14.48 -11.87 -3.13
N HIS A 221 -14.30 -12.75 -2.14
CA HIS A 221 -15.13 -12.78 -0.94
C HIS A 221 -15.03 -11.48 -0.13
N ALA A 222 -13.83 -10.92 0.04
CA ALA A 222 -13.62 -9.66 0.75
C ALA A 222 -14.39 -8.50 0.11
N ARG A 223 -14.40 -8.43 -1.22
CA ARG A 223 -15.17 -7.40 -1.95
C ARG A 223 -16.67 -7.64 -1.84
N ALA A 224 -17.12 -8.88 -2.00
CA ALA A 224 -18.52 -9.28 -1.85
C ALA A 224 -19.09 -8.92 -0.48
N GLN A 225 -18.31 -9.05 0.60
CA GLN A 225 -18.71 -8.65 1.96
C GLN A 225 -19.05 -7.15 2.11
N THR A 226 -18.57 -6.31 1.19
CA THR A 226 -18.84 -4.86 1.19
C THR A 226 -19.92 -4.43 0.20
N GLU A 227 -19.95 -5.05 -0.99
CA GLU A 227 -20.82 -4.65 -2.11
C GLU A 227 -22.17 -5.36 -2.15
N LEU A 228 -22.26 -6.59 -1.63
CA LEU A 228 -23.51 -7.35 -1.55
C LEU A 228 -24.16 -7.08 -0.19
N LYS A 229 -25.03 -6.07 -0.15
CA LYS A 229 -25.94 -5.82 0.98
C LYS A 229 -27.33 -6.34 0.64
#